data_AF-A0A716E0S6-F1
#
_entry.id   AF-A0A716E0S6-F1
#
_cell.length_a   1.000
_cell.length_b   1.000
_cell.length_c   1.000
_cell.angle_alpha   90.00
_cell.angle_beta   90.00
_cell.angle_gamma   90.00
#
_symmetry.space_group_name_H-M   'P 1'
#
loop_
_entity.id
_entity.type
_entity.pdbx_description
1 polymer ?
#
loop_
_entity_poly.entity_id
_entity_poly.type
_entity_poly.pdbx_seq_one_letter_code
_entity_poly.pdbx_strand_id
1 'polypeptide(L)'
;MGLKYDAHQFKRAGDRLNNSQKAFKRYLIRDMDKLARLVERLARAMAPLETGSLESAIFARVVKEGYTGLRIELSVSGAKPREGHPGVEVGDYAEYMELGKYRLGYLSRMKSVTNPPVAGVKPRVGPLFLERAVQISEKQFTQTIAEAARKAGFTRG
;
A
#
# COMPACT_ATOMS: atom_id res chain seq x y z
N MET A 1 -6.58 -5.56 -3.36
CA MET A 1 -5.52 -6.38 -2.70
C MET A 1 -5.09 -5.68 -1.40
N GLY A 2 -4.43 -6.33 -0.45
CA GLY A 2 -3.97 -5.61 0.76
C GLY A 2 -3.17 -6.44 1.75
N LEU A 3 -2.41 -5.75 2.61
CA LEU A 3 -1.57 -6.33 3.65
C LEU A 3 -2.34 -6.42 4.96
N LYS A 4 -2.47 -7.62 5.54
CA LYS A 4 -3.23 -7.86 6.77
C LYS A 4 -2.30 -8.19 7.94
N TYR A 5 -2.59 -7.60 9.10
CA TYR A 5 -1.97 -7.97 10.37
C TYR A 5 -3.02 -8.31 11.42
N ASP A 6 -2.83 -9.46 12.08
CA ASP A 6 -3.65 -9.90 13.21
C ASP A 6 -2.91 -9.61 14.54
N ALA A 7 -3.48 -8.75 15.38
CA ALA A 7 -2.88 -8.35 16.65
C ALA A 7 -3.13 -9.37 17.79
N HIS A 8 -3.79 -10.50 17.52
CA HIS A 8 -4.08 -11.53 18.52
C HIS A 8 -2.83 -12.21 19.12
N GLN A 9 -1.64 -12.08 18.51
CA GLN A 9 -0.40 -12.67 19.03
C GLN A 9 0.01 -12.17 20.43
N PHE A 10 -0.46 -11.00 20.89
CA PHE A 10 -0.02 -10.40 22.16
C PHE A 10 -0.99 -10.54 23.33
N LYS A 11 -2.08 -11.31 23.18
CA LYS A 11 -3.09 -11.49 24.25
C LYS A 11 -2.57 -12.22 25.51
N ARG A 12 -1.36 -12.79 25.49
CA ARG A 12 -0.88 -13.73 26.53
C ARG A 12 -0.23 -13.12 27.79
N ALA A 13 -0.20 -11.79 28.00
CA ALA A 13 0.69 -11.24 29.04
C ALA A 13 0.09 -10.26 30.08
N GLY A 14 -1.16 -10.42 30.53
CA GLY A 14 -1.68 -9.92 31.84
C GLY A 14 -1.20 -8.56 32.42
N ASP A 15 -2.15 -7.61 32.51
CA ASP A 15 -2.22 -6.42 33.38
C ASP A 15 -1.14 -5.32 33.34
N ARG A 16 0.15 -5.63 33.10
CA ARG A 16 1.15 -4.59 32.73
C ARG A 16 0.92 -4.00 31.33
N LEU A 17 0.02 -4.62 30.56
CA LEU A 17 -0.19 -4.36 29.15
C LEU A 17 -1.05 -3.14 28.81
N ASN A 18 -1.85 -2.55 29.71
CA ASN A 18 -2.84 -1.56 29.26
C ASN A 18 -2.19 -0.28 28.67
N ASN A 19 -1.10 0.21 29.29
CA ASN A 19 -0.38 1.39 28.77
C ASN A 19 0.53 1.06 27.59
N SER A 20 1.27 -0.07 27.63
CA SER A 20 2.12 -0.51 26.51
C SER A 20 1.29 -0.93 25.29
N GLN A 21 0.12 -1.56 25.47
CA GLN A 21 -0.83 -1.84 24.38
C GLN A 21 -1.41 -0.55 23.80
N LYS A 22 -1.78 0.43 24.62
CA LYS A 22 -2.25 1.73 24.12
C LYS A 22 -1.14 2.45 23.34
N ALA A 23 0.10 2.43 23.84
CA ALA A 23 1.26 2.98 23.14
C ALA A 23 1.54 2.23 21.83
N PHE A 24 1.53 0.90 21.85
CA PHE A 24 1.69 0.04 20.68
C PHE A 24 0.63 0.33 19.62
N LYS A 25 -0.65 0.38 19.99
CA LYS A 25 -1.72 0.72 19.05
C LYS A 25 -1.49 2.08 18.39
N ARG A 26 -1.03 3.08 19.14
CA ARG A 26 -0.69 4.41 18.56
C ARG A 26 0.50 4.34 17.61
N TYR A 27 1.59 3.69 18.01
CA TYR A 27 2.78 3.54 17.16
C TYR A 27 2.48 2.71 15.91
N LEU A 28 1.73 1.62 16.06
CA LEU A 28 1.33 0.74 14.99
C LEU A 28 0.43 1.47 13.98
N ILE A 29 -0.60 2.20 14.43
CA ILE A 29 -1.43 3.01 13.51
C ILE A 29 -0.57 4.04 12.75
N ARG A 30 0.26 4.80 13.48
CA ARG A 30 1.12 5.83 12.87
C ARG A 30 2.09 5.24 11.85
N ASP A 31 2.73 4.13 12.18
CA ASP A 31 3.73 3.53 11.30
C ASP A 31 3.04 2.77 10.13
N MET A 32 1.84 2.22 10.33
CA MET A 32 1.01 1.69 9.25
C MET A 32 0.47 2.77 8.31
N ASP A 33 0.14 3.97 8.80
CA ASP A 33 -0.24 5.10 7.94
C ASP A 33 0.92 5.55 7.05
N LYS A 34 2.15 5.57 7.58
CA LYS A 34 3.35 5.84 6.78
C LYS A 34 3.55 4.76 5.72
N LEU A 35 3.34 3.51 6.10
CA LEU A 35 3.48 2.37 5.19
C LEU A 35 2.39 2.39 4.11
N ALA A 36 1.14 2.73 4.44
CA ALA A 36 0.07 2.91 3.46
C ALA A 36 0.46 3.98 2.43
N ARG A 37 0.97 5.14 2.87
CA ARG A 37 1.50 6.18 1.95
C ARG A 37 2.67 5.71 1.10
N LEU A 38 3.47 4.76 1.58
CA LEU A 38 4.57 4.17 0.82
C LEU A 38 4.05 3.19 -0.23
N VAL A 39 3.12 2.31 0.15
CA VAL A 39 2.43 1.37 -0.74
C VAL A 39 1.69 2.13 -1.86
N GLU A 40 0.99 3.20 -1.51
CA GLU A 40 0.31 4.08 -2.46
C GLU A 40 1.28 4.70 -3.46
N ARG A 41 2.41 5.25 -2.97
CA ARG A 41 3.46 5.82 -3.84
C ARG A 41 4.08 4.77 -4.76
N LEU A 42 4.35 3.56 -4.26
CA LEU A 42 4.85 2.45 -5.06
C LEU A 42 3.85 2.07 -6.15
N ALA A 43 2.59 1.85 -5.79
CA ALA A 43 1.53 1.48 -6.71
C ALA A 43 1.33 2.55 -7.79
N ARG A 44 1.30 3.83 -7.42
CA ARG A 44 1.26 4.95 -8.36
C ARG A 44 2.48 4.99 -9.26
N ALA A 45 3.68 4.79 -8.74
CA ALA A 45 4.90 4.79 -9.55
C ALA A 45 4.94 3.61 -10.54
N MET A 46 4.36 2.46 -10.18
CA MET A 46 4.28 1.27 -11.05
C MET A 46 3.10 1.28 -12.01
N ALA A 47 2.08 2.10 -11.76
CA ALA A 47 0.92 2.20 -12.61
C ALA A 47 1.29 2.74 -14.00
N PRO A 48 0.71 2.20 -15.07
CA PRO A 48 0.87 2.74 -16.42
C PRO A 48 0.35 4.17 -16.54
N LEU A 49 1.12 5.00 -17.24
CA LEU A 49 0.80 6.40 -17.50
C LEU A 49 0.35 6.57 -18.95
N GLU A 50 -0.89 7.04 -19.12
CA GLU A 50 -1.40 7.64 -20.35
C GLU A 50 -1.88 9.06 -20.08
N THR A 51 -2.93 9.23 -19.26
CA THR A 51 -3.54 10.54 -18.96
C THR A 51 -3.38 10.98 -17.50
N GLY A 52 -2.80 10.13 -16.65
CA GLY A 52 -2.64 10.39 -15.20
C GLY A 52 -3.87 10.05 -14.34
N SER A 53 -5.01 9.73 -14.95
CA SER A 53 -6.25 9.39 -14.21
C SER A 53 -6.10 8.14 -13.34
N LEU A 54 -5.34 7.14 -13.79
CA LEU A 54 -5.11 5.91 -13.02
C LEU A 54 -4.27 6.16 -11.77
N GLU A 55 -3.21 6.96 -11.87
CA GLU A 55 -2.33 7.27 -10.74
C GLU A 55 -3.09 8.01 -9.64
N SER A 56 -3.86 9.03 -10.02
CA SER A 56 -4.66 9.82 -9.08
C SER A 56 -5.79 9.02 -8.44
N ALA A 57 -6.27 7.96 -9.09
CA ALA A 57 -7.30 7.08 -8.57
C ALA A 57 -6.79 6.00 -7.61
N ILE A 58 -5.48 5.69 -7.60
CA ILE A 58 -4.89 4.73 -6.66
C ILE A 58 -4.77 5.38 -5.29
N PHE A 59 -5.26 4.71 -4.25
CA PHE A 59 -5.09 5.12 -2.86
C PHE A 59 -4.87 3.91 -1.96
N ALA A 60 -4.11 4.11 -0.89
CA ALA A 60 -4.00 3.13 0.18
C ALA A 60 -4.50 3.72 1.50
N ARG A 61 -5.24 2.92 2.26
CA ARG A 61 -5.75 3.33 3.58
C ARG A 61 -5.54 2.25 4.62
N VAL A 62 -5.36 2.67 5.87
CA VAL A 62 -5.37 1.76 7.00
C VAL A 62 -6.82 1.54 7.43
N VAL A 63 -7.29 0.30 7.33
CA VAL A 63 -8.60 -0.15 7.80
C VAL A 63 -8.43 -0.86 9.13
N LYS A 64 -9.21 -0.44 10.13
CA LYS A 64 -9.30 -1.12 11.42
C LYS A 64 -10.27 -2.29 11.27
N GLU A 65 -9.76 -3.52 11.34
CA GLU A 65 -10.60 -4.72 11.44
C GLU A 65 -10.92 -4.94 12.92
N GLY A 66 -11.96 -4.25 13.40
CA GLY A 66 -12.45 -4.34 14.78
C GLY A 66 -11.45 -3.89 15.85
N TYR A 67 -11.48 -4.53 17.02
CA TYR A 67 -10.57 -4.26 18.14
C TYR A 67 -9.19 -4.92 18.01
N THR A 68 -9.02 -5.77 16.98
CA THR A 68 -8.04 -6.86 16.96
C THR A 68 -7.13 -6.88 15.73
N GLY A 69 -7.42 -6.14 14.67
CA GLY A 69 -6.59 -6.14 13.46
C GLY A 69 -6.46 -4.77 12.81
N LEU A 70 -5.32 -4.56 12.16
CA LEU A 70 -5.10 -3.44 11.25
C LEU A 70 -4.70 -4.02 9.89
N ARG A 71 -5.30 -3.47 8.82
CA ARG A 71 -5.03 -3.87 7.45
C ARG A 71 -4.72 -2.64 6.62
N ILE A 72 -3.76 -2.73 5.72
CA ILE A 72 -3.58 -1.74 4.65
C ILE A 72 -4.34 -2.24 3.45
N GLU A 73 -5.36 -1.49 3.06
CA GLU A 73 -6.14 -1.73 1.85
C GLU A 73 -5.59 -0.84 0.74
N LEU A 74 -5.21 -1.45 -0.38
CA LEU A 74 -4.80 -0.76 -1.61
C LEU A 74 -5.92 -0.95 -2.64
N SER A 75 -6.44 0.16 -3.17
CA SER A 75 -7.59 0.16 -4.07
C SER A 75 -7.50 1.28 -5.10
N VAL A 76 -8.32 1.16 -6.15
CA VAL A 76 -8.47 2.18 -7.20
C VAL A 76 -9.89 2.74 -7.14
N SER A 77 -10.02 4.06 -7.15
CA SER A 77 -11.30 4.75 -7.26
C SER A 77 -11.84 4.61 -8.67
N GLY A 78 -12.67 3.58 -8.89
CA GLY A 78 -13.09 3.15 -10.22
C GLY A 78 -14.11 4.07 -10.90
N ALA A 79 -15.06 4.61 -10.15
CA ALA A 79 -16.22 5.36 -10.67
C ALA A 79 -15.90 6.75 -11.28
N LYS A 80 -14.62 7.12 -11.36
CA LYS A 80 -14.22 8.38 -12.00
C LYS A 80 -14.11 8.17 -13.50
N PRO A 81 -14.56 9.12 -14.34
CA PRO A 81 -14.32 9.07 -15.76
C PRO A 81 -12.82 9.21 -16.04
N ARG A 82 -12.33 8.45 -17.03
CA ARG A 82 -10.97 8.58 -17.51
C ARG A 82 -10.82 9.87 -18.32
N GLU A 83 -9.83 10.68 -17.97
CA GLU A 83 -9.55 11.93 -18.69
C GLU A 83 -9.20 11.65 -20.15
N GLY A 84 -9.79 12.41 -21.08
CA GLY A 84 -9.60 12.23 -22.53
C GLY A 84 -10.30 11.00 -23.14
N HIS A 85 -10.99 10.18 -22.35
CA HIS A 85 -11.70 8.99 -22.83
C HIS A 85 -13.14 8.95 -22.29
N PRO A 86 -14.08 9.69 -22.92
CA PRO A 86 -15.48 9.70 -22.52
C PRO A 86 -16.09 8.29 -22.53
N GLY A 87 -16.86 7.95 -21.50
CA GLY A 87 -17.54 6.66 -21.38
C GLY A 87 -16.68 5.49 -20.86
N VAL A 88 -15.41 5.72 -20.54
CA VAL A 88 -14.53 4.72 -19.92
C VAL A 88 -14.27 5.11 -18.47
N GLU A 89 -14.61 4.22 -17.54
CA GLU A 89 -14.30 4.40 -16.13
C GLU A 89 -12.83 4.07 -15.83
N VAL A 90 -12.26 4.73 -14.83
CA VAL A 90 -10.89 4.44 -14.37
C VAL A 90 -10.80 3.00 -13.82
N GLY A 91 -11.90 2.44 -13.32
CA GLY A 91 -11.97 1.06 -12.84
C GLY A 91 -11.68 0.04 -13.94
N ASP A 92 -12.42 0.11 -15.06
CA ASP A 92 -12.23 -0.77 -16.22
C ASP A 92 -10.81 -0.63 -16.79
N TYR A 93 -10.33 0.61 -16.85
CA TYR A 93 -8.97 0.90 -17.29
C TYR A 93 -7.92 0.31 -16.34
N ALA A 94 -8.12 0.41 -15.02
CA ALA A 94 -7.22 -0.16 -14.02
C ALA A 94 -7.15 -1.68 -14.11
N GLU A 95 -8.29 -2.35 -14.30
CA GLU A 95 -8.34 -3.80 -14.47
C GLU A 95 -7.62 -4.23 -15.76
N TYR A 96 -7.90 -3.54 -16.87
CA TYR A 96 -7.22 -3.78 -18.14
C TYR A 96 -5.69 -3.64 -18.03
N MET A 97 -5.24 -2.64 -17.26
CA MET A 97 -3.83 -2.37 -16.98
C MET A 97 -3.21 -3.37 -16.00
N GLU A 98 -3.96 -3.83 -15.00
CA GLU A 98 -3.45 -4.82 -14.04
C GLU A 98 -3.24 -6.19 -14.72
N LEU A 99 -4.17 -6.59 -15.60
CA LEU A 99 -4.13 -7.87 -16.33
C LEU A 99 -3.09 -7.92 -17.47
N GLY A 100 -2.44 -6.80 -17.79
CA GLY A 100 -1.42 -6.77 -18.86
C GLY A 100 -1.97 -6.94 -20.27
N LYS A 101 -3.25 -6.64 -20.50
CA LYS A 101 -3.90 -6.74 -21.81
C LYS A 101 -3.48 -5.64 -22.80
N TYR A 102 -2.47 -4.84 -22.47
CA TYR A 102 -2.05 -3.65 -23.21
C TYR A 102 -0.54 -3.66 -23.44
N ARG A 103 -0.09 -2.87 -24.42
CA ARG A 103 1.33 -2.56 -24.61
C ARG A 103 1.64 -1.21 -23.99
N LEU A 104 2.74 -1.12 -23.25
CA LEU A 104 3.17 0.12 -22.61
C LEU A 104 3.42 1.23 -23.65
N GLY A 105 2.67 2.33 -23.52
CA GLY A 105 2.88 3.54 -24.31
C GLY A 105 4.23 4.20 -24.04
N TYR A 106 4.58 5.21 -24.85
CA TYR A 106 5.84 5.97 -24.70
C TYR A 106 5.98 6.58 -23.30
N LEU A 107 4.94 7.25 -22.80
CA LEU A 107 4.93 7.90 -21.48
C LEU A 107 5.15 6.90 -20.34
N SER A 108 4.49 5.74 -20.40
CA SER A 108 4.68 4.66 -19.43
C SER A 108 6.11 4.11 -19.42
N ARG A 109 6.72 3.95 -20.60
CA ARG A 109 8.13 3.50 -20.72
C ARG A 109 9.09 4.55 -20.15
N MET A 110 8.90 5.82 -20.51
CA MET A 110 9.68 6.93 -19.97
C MET A 110 9.58 6.99 -18.44
N LYS A 111 8.37 6.90 -17.90
CA LYS A 111 8.11 6.86 -16.45
C LYS A 111 8.88 5.73 -15.76
N SER A 112 8.96 4.54 -16.36
CA SER A 112 9.74 3.43 -15.79
C SER A 112 11.25 3.72 -15.69
N VAL A 113 11.75 4.63 -16.52
CA VAL A 113 13.16 5.03 -16.54
C VAL A 113 13.40 6.19 -15.57
N THR A 114 12.52 7.19 -15.59
CA THR A 114 12.66 8.47 -14.88
C THR A 114 12.15 8.46 -13.45
N ASN A 115 11.29 7.50 -13.07
CA ASN A 115 10.80 7.42 -11.71
C ASN A 115 11.96 7.30 -10.71
N PRO A 116 11.99 8.13 -9.65
CA PRO A 116 12.94 7.96 -8.57
C PRO A 116 12.66 6.63 -7.85
N PRO A 117 13.68 6.02 -7.22
CA PRO A 117 13.47 4.87 -6.35
C PRO A 117 12.50 5.21 -5.22
N VAL A 118 11.58 4.30 -4.94
CA VAL A 118 10.68 4.38 -3.79
C VAL A 118 11.15 3.35 -2.77
N ALA A 119 11.54 3.81 -1.58
CA ALA A 119 12.11 2.97 -0.52
C ALA A 119 13.34 2.16 -0.99
N GLY A 120 14.19 2.76 -1.83
CA GLY A 120 15.38 2.10 -2.39
C GLY A 120 15.11 1.12 -3.53
N VAL A 121 13.85 0.90 -3.90
CA VAL A 121 13.45 0.03 -5.01
C VAL A 121 13.13 0.88 -6.23
N LYS A 122 13.74 0.57 -7.38
CA LYS A 122 13.38 1.22 -8.65
C LYS A 122 12.04 0.66 -9.15
N PRO A 123 10.97 1.46 -9.23
CA PRO A 123 9.66 0.96 -9.59
C PRO A 123 9.57 0.72 -11.11
N ARG A 124 9.27 -0.53 -11.50
CA ARG A 124 9.06 -0.89 -12.91
C ARG A 124 7.59 -0.74 -13.28
N VAL A 125 7.29 0.16 -14.20
CA VAL A 125 5.93 0.36 -14.72
C VAL A 125 5.49 -0.87 -15.52
N GLY A 126 4.25 -1.32 -15.31
CA GLY A 126 3.74 -2.49 -16.02
C GLY A 126 2.55 -3.16 -15.34
N PRO A 127 2.13 -4.35 -15.81
CA PRO A 127 1.02 -5.11 -15.22
C PRO A 127 1.31 -5.52 -13.78
N LEU A 128 0.26 -6.00 -13.09
CA LEU A 128 0.34 -6.40 -11.68
C LEU A 128 0.94 -5.29 -10.80
N PHE A 129 0.65 -4.03 -11.09
CA PHE A 129 1.29 -2.91 -10.40
C PHE A 129 0.77 -2.80 -8.96
N LEU A 130 -0.49 -3.18 -8.70
CA LEU A 130 -1.02 -3.24 -7.33
C LEU A 130 -0.40 -4.41 -6.57
N GLU A 131 -0.34 -5.60 -7.19
CA GLU A 131 0.24 -6.78 -6.56
C GLU A 131 1.73 -6.61 -6.25
N ARG A 132 2.51 -6.13 -7.21
CA ARG A 132 3.96 -5.91 -7.03
C ARG A 132 4.23 -4.84 -5.98
N ALA A 133 3.41 -3.79 -5.90
CA ALA A 133 3.53 -2.80 -4.83
C ALA A 133 3.28 -3.41 -3.45
N VAL A 134 2.32 -4.33 -3.33
CA VAL A 134 2.05 -5.09 -2.09
C VAL A 134 3.25 -5.98 -1.75
N GLN A 135 3.73 -6.81 -2.69
CA GLN A 135 4.85 -7.74 -2.48
C GLN A 135 6.13 -7.03 -2.03
N ILE A 136 6.46 -5.88 -2.63
CA ILE A 136 7.63 -5.08 -2.23
C ILE A 136 7.45 -4.55 -0.81
N SER A 137 6.22 -4.20 -0.45
CA SER A 137 5.90 -3.61 0.85
C SER A 137 5.76 -4.65 1.97
N GLU A 138 5.61 -5.95 1.67
CA GLU A 138 5.49 -7.02 2.67
C GLU A 138 6.68 -7.10 3.63
N LYS A 139 7.89 -6.95 3.08
CA LYS A 139 9.13 -6.94 3.90
C LYS A 139 9.12 -5.76 4.86
N GLN A 140 8.77 -4.57 4.36
CA GLN A 140 8.68 -3.36 5.18
C GLN A 140 7.53 -3.45 6.20
N PHE A 141 6.43 -4.11 5.86
CA PHE A 141 5.28 -4.35 6.72
C PHE A 141 5.67 -5.15 7.97
N THR A 142 6.33 -6.28 7.76
CA THR A 142 6.81 -7.14 8.85
C THR A 142 7.78 -6.40 9.76
N GLN A 143 8.73 -5.66 9.18
CA GLN A 143 9.67 -4.83 9.94
C GLN A 143 8.96 -3.74 10.75
N THR A 144 7.98 -3.07 10.15
CA THR A 144 7.21 -2.01 10.80
C THR A 144 6.47 -2.51 12.04
N ILE A 145 5.87 -3.69 11.95
CA ILE A 145 5.19 -4.33 13.09
C ILE A 145 6.19 -4.66 14.20
N ALA A 146 7.34 -5.25 13.85
CA ALA A 146 8.38 -5.59 14.81
C ALA A 146 8.96 -4.35 15.51
N GLU A 147 9.18 -3.26 14.78
CA GLU A 147 9.62 -1.98 15.33
C GLU A 147 8.58 -1.35 16.26
N ALA A 148 7.31 -1.36 15.88
CA ALA A 148 6.23 -0.88 16.74
C ALA A 148 6.19 -1.67 18.06
N ALA A 149 6.37 -3.00 17.99
CA ALA A 149 6.40 -3.87 19.17
C ALA A 149 7.59 -3.55 20.08
N ARG A 150 8.77 -3.31 19.49
CA ARG A 150 9.98 -2.89 20.21
C ARG A 150 9.79 -1.53 20.90
N LYS A 151 9.27 -0.51 20.18
CA LYS A 151 8.99 0.83 20.72
C LYS A 151 7.99 0.82 21.89
N ALA A 152 7.08 -0.15 21.88
CA ALA A 152 6.10 -0.33 22.95
C ALA A 152 6.58 -1.24 24.10
N GLY A 153 7.82 -1.75 24.03
CA GLY A 153 8.42 -2.57 25.10
C GLY A 153 7.95 -4.03 25.11
N PHE A 154 7.36 -4.53 24.03
CA PHE A 154 6.96 -5.94 23.90
C PHE A 154 8.12 -6.88 23.59
N THR A 155 9.22 -6.36 23.04
CA THR A 155 10.44 -7.10 22.74
C THR A 155 11.64 -6.32 23.28
N ARG A 156 12.59 -7.03 23.92
CA ARG A 156 13.92 -6.47 24.22
C ARG A 156 14.75 -6.51 22.93
N GLY A 157 15.39 -5.38 22.61
CA GLY A 157 16.34 -5.29 21.51
C GLY A 157 17.56 -6.16 21.74
#